data_AF-A0A0U1HQR5-F1
#
_entry.id   AF-A0A0U1HQR5-F1
#
_cell.length_a   1.000
_cell.length_b   1.000
_cell.length_c   1.000
_cell.angle_alpha   90.00
_cell.angle_beta   90.00
_cell.angle_gamma   90.00
#
_symmetry.space_group_name_H-M   'P 1'
#
loop_
_entity.id
_entity.type
_entity.pdbx_description
1 polymer ?
#
loop_
_entity_poly.entity_id
_entity_poly.type
_entity_poly.pdbx_seq_one_letter_code
_entity_poly.pdbx_strand_id
1 'polypeptide(L)'
;MNKLTAALIAVLIAIFTGLAWLAFHYHGQSVEKDKTITTVTGERDVAQFTLGNYTTSVRIFNDIAKANEHEKNRISNNGEVRAAAIKKDIAGDECAIRLVPAATADLLRKHANQIRSSATGTDTSKLTF
;
A
#
# COMPACT_ATOMS: atom_id res chain seq x y z
N MET A 1 -39.62 48.14 -52.87
CA MET A 1 -39.74 47.06 -51.87
C MET A 1 -41.15 47.09 -51.30
N ASN A 2 -41.88 45.98 -51.34
CA ASN A 2 -43.22 45.92 -50.72
C ASN A 2 -43.08 45.83 -49.20
N LYS A 3 -44.04 46.42 -48.46
CA LYS A 3 -44.05 46.40 -46.99
C LYS A 3 -43.97 44.97 -46.42
N LEU A 4 -44.54 43.99 -47.13
CA LEU A 4 -44.51 42.58 -46.77
C LEU A 4 -43.09 41.98 -46.82
N THR A 5 -42.31 42.32 -47.85
CA THR A 5 -40.93 41.86 -48.01
C THR A 5 -40.01 42.45 -46.94
N ALA A 6 -40.24 43.72 -46.56
CA ALA A 6 -39.52 44.36 -45.47
C ALA A 6 -39.84 43.73 -44.10
N ALA A 7 -41.11 43.39 -43.85
CA ALA A 7 -41.53 42.73 -42.60
C ALA A 7 -40.91 41.33 -42.44
N LEU A 8 -40.86 40.53 -43.51
CA LEU A 8 -40.23 39.20 -43.47
C LEU A 8 -38.71 39.29 -43.19
N ILE A 9 -38.02 40.25 -43.80
CA ILE A 9 -36.58 40.47 -43.57
C ILE A 9 -36.35 40.89 -42.11
N ALA A 10 -37.17 41.78 -41.56
CA ALA A 10 -37.04 42.21 -40.16
C ALA A 10 -37.22 41.07 -39.16
N VAL A 11 -38.19 40.17 -39.40
CA VAL A 11 -38.42 38.98 -38.57
C VAL A 11 -37.23 38.03 -38.64
N LEU A 12 -36.67 37.79 -39.83
CA LEU A 12 -35.49 36.94 -39.98
C LEU A 12 -34.29 37.50 -39.22
N ILE A 13 -34.03 38.81 -39.30
CA ILE A 13 -32.94 39.45 -38.56
C ILE A 13 -33.16 39.30 -37.05
N ALA A 14 -34.39 39.51 -36.56
CA ALA A 14 -34.69 39.34 -35.14
C ALA A 14 -34.41 37.90 -34.66
N ILE A 15 -34.79 36.89 -35.44
CA ILE A 15 -34.51 35.48 -35.15
C ILE A 15 -32.99 35.22 -35.10
N PHE A 16 -32.23 35.66 -36.10
CA PHE A 16 -30.78 35.45 -36.13
C PHE A 16 -30.07 36.12 -34.96
N THR A 17 -30.46 37.35 -34.60
CA THR A 17 -29.87 38.05 -33.45
C THR A 17 -30.21 37.37 -32.12
N GLY A 18 -31.45 36.87 -31.96
CA GLY A 18 -31.86 36.13 -30.77
C GLY A 18 -31.10 34.80 -30.61
N LEU A 19 -30.92 34.05 -31.70
CA LEU A 19 -30.15 32.81 -31.71
C LEU A 19 -28.65 33.05 -31.41
N ALA A 20 -28.06 34.09 -31.99
CA ALA A 20 -26.68 34.47 -31.72
C ALA A 20 -26.49 34.83 -30.24
N TRP A 21 -27.40 35.64 -29.66
CA TRP A 21 -27.34 36.00 -28.25
C TRP A 21 -27.44 34.77 -27.34
N LEU A 22 -28.36 33.84 -27.63
CA LEU A 22 -28.48 32.59 -26.88
C LEU A 22 -27.18 31.77 -26.93
N ALA A 23 -26.60 31.62 -28.12
CA ALA A 23 -25.35 30.89 -28.30
C ALA A 23 -24.21 31.51 -27.45
N PHE A 24 -24.01 32.82 -27.52
CA PHE A 24 -22.99 33.51 -26.72
C PHE A 24 -23.27 33.46 -25.21
N HIS A 25 -24.53 33.60 -24.80
CA HIS A 25 -24.93 33.58 -23.39
C HIS A 25 -24.63 32.23 -22.73
N TYR A 26 -24.90 31.12 -23.42
CA TYR A 26 -24.66 29.78 -22.88
C TYR A 26 -23.22 29.26 -23.10
N HIS A 27 -22.46 29.82 -24.05
CA HIS A 27 -21.11 29.36 -24.36
C HIS A 27 -20.15 29.47 -23.16
N GLY A 28 -20.20 30.59 -22.42
CA GLY A 28 -19.33 30.80 -21.25
C GLY A 28 -19.52 29.74 -20.16
N GLN A 29 -20.78 29.44 -19.83
CA GLN A 29 -21.11 28.41 -18.84
C GLN A 29 -20.75 26.99 -19.31
N SER A 30 -20.91 26.70 -20.61
CA SER A 30 -20.51 25.39 -21.14
C SER A 30 -19.00 25.19 -21.07
N VAL A 31 -18.21 26.22 -21.43
CA VAL A 31 -16.75 26.14 -21.43
C VAL A 31 -16.19 26.02 -20.01
N GLU A 32 -16.77 26.75 -19.04
CA GLU A 32 -16.36 26.67 -17.64
C GLU A 32 -16.65 25.30 -17.03
N LYS A 33 -17.82 24.72 -17.35
CA LYS A 33 -18.18 23.37 -16.91
C LYS A 33 -17.26 22.32 -17.54
N ASP A 34 -16.95 22.45 -18.82
CA ASP A 34 -16.02 21.54 -19.51
C ASP A 34 -14.62 21.59 -18.91
N LYS A 35 -14.12 22.79 -18.59
CA LYS A 35 -12.84 22.98 -17.89
C LYS A 35 -12.85 22.36 -16.49
N THR A 36 -13.94 22.51 -15.76
CA THR A 36 -14.09 21.90 -14.43
C THR A 36 -14.11 20.38 -14.53
N ILE A 37 -14.88 19.82 -15.45
CA ILE A 37 -14.97 18.37 -15.65
C ILE A 37 -13.62 17.79 -16.06
N THR A 38 -12.92 18.41 -17.01
CA THR A 38 -11.60 17.96 -17.45
C THR A 38 -10.57 18.01 -16.33
N THR A 39 -10.58 19.07 -15.52
CA THR A 39 -9.68 19.20 -14.35
C THR A 39 -9.97 18.12 -13.32
N VAL A 40 -11.23 17.99 -12.88
CA VAL A 40 -11.63 17.01 -11.84
C VAL A 40 -11.40 15.58 -12.31
N THR A 41 -11.63 15.28 -13.60
CA THR A 41 -11.36 13.95 -14.16
C THR A 41 -9.87 13.65 -14.17
N GLY A 42 -9.03 14.61 -14.58
CA GLY A 42 -7.57 14.45 -14.55
C GLY A 42 -7.03 14.22 -13.13
N GLU A 43 -7.48 15.02 -12.15
CA GLU A 43 -7.10 14.85 -10.75
C GLU A 43 -7.53 13.48 -10.20
N ARG A 44 -8.74 13.04 -10.54
CA ARG A 44 -9.26 11.72 -10.17
C ARG A 44 -8.43 10.59 -10.76
N ASP A 45 -8.06 10.66 -12.02
CA ASP A 45 -7.27 9.60 -12.69
C ASP A 45 -5.86 9.49 -12.08
N VAL A 46 -5.22 10.63 -11.77
CA VAL A 46 -3.93 10.65 -11.06
C VAL A 46 -4.06 10.07 -9.65
N ALA A 47 -5.11 10.44 -8.91
CA ALA A 47 -5.38 9.93 -7.58
C ALA A 47 -5.65 8.41 -7.61
N GLN A 48 -6.45 7.93 -8.56
CA GLN A 48 -6.74 6.51 -8.73
C GLN A 48 -5.50 5.70 -9.11
N PHE A 49 -4.67 6.21 -10.02
CA PHE A 49 -3.40 5.59 -10.37
C PHE A 49 -2.49 5.46 -9.15
N THR A 50 -2.39 6.51 -8.36
CA THR A 50 -1.59 6.54 -7.14
C THR A 50 -2.13 5.55 -6.10
N LEU A 51 -3.43 5.59 -5.78
CA LEU A 51 -4.09 4.73 -4.80
C LEU A 51 -4.10 3.24 -5.18
N GLY A 52 -4.19 2.92 -6.47
CA GLY A 52 -4.10 1.55 -6.96
C GLY A 52 -2.73 0.91 -6.67
N ASN A 53 -1.67 1.70 -6.82
CA ASN A 53 -0.32 1.28 -6.47
C ASN A 53 -0.16 1.12 -4.94
N TYR A 54 -0.66 2.06 -4.13
CA TYR A 54 -0.61 1.96 -2.67
C TYR A 54 -1.33 0.72 -2.13
N THR A 55 -2.55 0.43 -2.61
CA THR A 55 -3.31 -0.75 -2.18
C THR A 55 -2.57 -2.05 -2.49
N THR A 56 -1.92 -2.10 -3.65
CA THR A 56 -1.09 -3.23 -4.06
C THR A 56 0.14 -3.37 -3.17
N SER A 57 0.85 -2.27 -2.89
CA SER A 57 2.00 -2.27 -1.98
C SER A 57 1.63 -2.73 -0.57
N VAL A 58 0.51 -2.24 0.00
CA VAL A 58 0.04 -2.66 1.32
C VAL A 58 -0.27 -4.16 1.36
N ARG A 59 -0.90 -4.70 0.31
CA ARG A 59 -1.15 -6.14 0.18
C ARG A 59 0.17 -6.92 0.16
N ILE A 60 1.13 -6.49 -0.65
CA ILE A 60 2.45 -7.13 -0.73
C ILE A 60 3.15 -7.12 0.64
N PHE A 61 3.13 -5.99 1.36
CA PHE A 61 3.72 -5.93 2.70
C PHE A 61 3.03 -6.87 3.69
N ASN A 62 1.70 -6.97 3.65
CA ASN A 62 0.95 -7.90 4.50
C ASN A 62 1.29 -9.36 4.18
N ASP A 63 1.35 -9.71 2.89
CA ASP A 63 1.71 -11.06 2.43
C ASP A 63 3.13 -11.43 2.86
N ILE A 64 4.10 -10.51 2.73
CA ILE A 64 5.47 -10.71 3.20
C ILE A 64 5.51 -10.90 4.72
N ALA A 65 4.81 -10.05 5.47
CA ALA A 65 4.77 -10.14 6.94
C ALA A 65 4.17 -11.49 7.38
N LYS A 66 3.08 -11.92 6.76
CA LYS A 66 2.42 -13.20 7.02
C LYS A 66 3.32 -14.39 6.67
N ALA A 67 4.00 -14.35 5.53
CA ALA A 67 4.94 -15.40 5.14
C ALA A 67 6.12 -15.50 6.12
N ASN A 68 6.67 -14.36 6.56
CA ASN A 68 7.74 -14.31 7.55
C ASN A 68 7.31 -14.84 8.92
N GLU A 69 6.11 -14.47 9.38
CA GLU A 69 5.57 -14.96 10.65
C GLU A 69 5.32 -16.47 10.60
N HIS A 70 4.73 -16.96 9.50
CA HIS A 70 4.54 -18.39 9.28
C HIS A 70 5.87 -19.15 9.28
N GLU A 71 6.88 -18.65 8.57
CA GLU A 71 8.20 -19.28 8.52
C GLU A 71 8.87 -19.28 9.89
N LYS A 72 8.81 -18.17 10.63
CA LYS A 72 9.34 -18.08 12.00
C LYS A 72 8.69 -19.11 12.92
N ASN A 73 7.36 -19.22 12.88
CA ASN A 73 6.64 -20.19 13.69
C ASN A 73 6.98 -21.63 13.30
N ARG A 74 7.10 -21.90 12.00
CA ARG A 74 7.48 -23.21 11.47
C ARG A 74 8.90 -23.62 11.85
N ILE A 75 9.86 -22.70 11.77
CA ILE A 75 11.25 -22.92 12.21
C ILE A 75 11.28 -23.20 13.71
N SER A 76 10.59 -22.40 14.53
CA SER A 76 10.52 -22.61 15.98
C SER A 76 9.96 -23.99 16.32
N ASN A 77 8.81 -24.33 15.76
CA ASN A 77 8.16 -25.62 15.99
C ASN A 77 9.02 -26.81 15.53
N ASN A 78 9.61 -26.74 14.32
CA ASN A 78 10.52 -27.80 13.84
C ASN A 78 11.77 -27.91 14.71
N GLY A 79 12.31 -26.79 15.19
CA GLY A 79 13.42 -26.76 16.14
C GLY A 79 13.08 -27.44 17.46
N GLU A 80 11.92 -27.15 18.03
CA GLU A 80 11.42 -27.77 19.26
C GLU A 80 11.19 -29.28 19.09
N VAL A 81 10.54 -29.69 17.99
CA VAL A 81 10.32 -31.10 17.67
C VAL A 81 11.66 -31.84 17.52
N ARG A 82 12.63 -31.25 16.80
CA ARG A 82 13.97 -31.83 16.64
C ARG A 82 14.72 -31.92 17.97
N ALA A 83 14.68 -30.87 18.79
CA ALA A 83 15.31 -30.87 20.10
C ALA A 83 14.71 -31.94 21.03
N ALA A 84 13.38 -32.10 21.00
CA ALA A 84 12.69 -33.13 21.76
C ALA A 84 13.07 -34.55 21.31
N ALA A 85 13.16 -34.78 20.00
CA ALA A 85 13.60 -36.06 19.44
C ALA A 85 15.04 -36.38 19.85
N ILE A 86 15.98 -35.45 19.66
CA ILE A 86 17.38 -35.62 20.07
C ILE A 86 17.48 -35.90 21.56
N LYS A 87 16.75 -35.14 22.39
CA LYS A 87 16.74 -35.34 23.85
C LYS A 87 16.27 -36.74 24.24
N LYS A 88 15.28 -37.29 23.52
CA LYS A 88 14.80 -38.65 23.73
C LYS A 88 15.88 -39.67 23.34
N ASP A 89 16.56 -39.47 22.22
CA ASP A 89 17.58 -40.39 21.71
C ASP A 89 18.80 -40.47 22.64
N ILE A 90 19.20 -39.36 23.26
CA ILE A 90 20.36 -39.31 24.17
C ILE A 90 19.99 -39.53 25.64
N ALA A 91 18.72 -39.75 25.98
CA ALA A 91 18.26 -39.75 27.39
C ALA A 91 18.96 -40.80 28.28
N GLY A 92 19.47 -41.89 27.69
CA GLY A 92 20.21 -42.95 28.39
C GLY A 92 21.74 -42.81 28.36
N ASP A 93 22.28 -41.79 27.68
CA ASP A 93 23.73 -41.56 27.61
C ASP A 93 24.24 -40.97 28.94
N GLU A 94 25.36 -41.47 29.46
CA GLU A 94 26.00 -40.96 30.69
C GLU A 94 26.25 -39.44 30.62
N CYS A 95 26.59 -38.93 29.43
CA CYS A 95 26.82 -37.51 29.20
C CYS A 95 25.54 -36.66 29.33
N ALA A 96 24.36 -37.24 29.11
CA ALA A 96 23.08 -36.53 29.21
C ALA A 96 22.55 -36.41 30.65
N ILE A 97 22.98 -37.31 31.54
CA ILE A 97 22.55 -37.38 32.96
C ILE A 97 23.52 -36.65 33.89
N ARG A 98 24.78 -36.49 33.48
CA ARG A 98 25.82 -35.82 34.27
C ARG A 98 25.53 -34.32 34.39
N LEU A 99 25.56 -33.80 35.62
CA LEU A 99 25.43 -32.37 35.84
C LEU A 99 26.60 -31.62 35.21
N VAL A 100 26.27 -30.53 34.51
CA VAL A 100 27.24 -29.55 34.05
C VAL A 100 27.79 -28.80 35.26
N PRO A 101 29.12 -28.64 35.41
CA PRO A 101 29.70 -27.82 36.47
C PRO A 101 29.14 -26.39 36.44
N ALA A 102 28.85 -25.82 37.61
CA ALA A 102 28.16 -24.53 37.73
C ALA A 102 28.84 -23.39 36.96
N ALA A 103 30.17 -23.31 37.01
CA ALA A 103 30.94 -22.30 36.28
C ALA A 103 30.75 -22.40 34.76
N THR A 104 30.69 -23.62 34.22
CA THR A 104 30.46 -23.87 32.79
C THR A 104 29.02 -23.52 32.40
N ALA A 105 28.05 -23.88 33.24
CA ALA A 105 26.65 -23.53 33.01
C ALA A 105 26.44 -22.01 32.97
N ASP A 106 27.11 -21.26 33.84
CA ASP A 106 27.07 -19.80 33.85
C ASP A 106 27.71 -19.17 32.61
N LEU A 107 28.83 -19.73 32.14
CA LEU A 107 29.46 -19.29 30.90
C LEU A 107 28.53 -19.49 29.69
N LEU A 108 27.92 -20.67 29.57
CA LEU A 108 26.95 -20.98 28.51
C LEU A 108 25.74 -20.04 28.56
N ARG A 109 25.22 -19.77 29.76
CA ARG A 109 24.10 -18.84 29.95
C ARG A 109 24.46 -17.41 29.56
N LYS A 110 25.67 -16.95 29.90
CA LYS A 110 26.17 -15.64 29.49
C LYS A 110 26.30 -15.55 27.96
N HIS A 111 26.85 -16.57 27.32
CA HIS A 111 26.97 -16.62 25.86
C HIS A 111 25.59 -16.63 25.16
N ALA A 112 24.64 -17.43 25.64
CA ALA A 112 23.27 -17.44 25.12
C ALA A 112 22.58 -16.07 25.27
N ASN A 113 22.81 -15.37 26.39
CA ASN A 113 22.32 -14.01 26.58
C ASN A 113 22.95 -13.01 25.58
N GLN A 114 24.24 -13.15 25.25
CA GLN A 114 24.91 -12.32 24.24
C GLN A 114 24.26 -12.53 22.86
N ILE A 115 24.06 -13.78 22.44
CA ILE A 115 23.41 -14.09 21.15
C ILE A 115 22.02 -13.46 21.07
N ARG A 116 21.21 -13.60 22.13
CA ARG A 116 19.85 -13.03 22.16
C ARG A 116 19.85 -11.51 22.09
N SER A 117 20.78 -10.87 22.81
CA SER A 117 20.91 -9.41 22.82
C SER A 117 21.28 -8.87 21.44
N SER A 118 22.18 -9.56 20.73
CA SER A 118 22.54 -9.20 19.35
C SER A 118 21.39 -9.40 18.35
N ALA A 119 20.51 -10.37 18.58
CA ALA A 119 19.33 -10.61 17.73
C ALA A 119 18.20 -9.57 17.91
N THR A 120 18.26 -8.75 18.98
CA THR A 120 17.23 -7.71 19.23
C THR A 120 17.54 -6.38 18.54
N GLY A 121 18.72 -6.25 17.94
CA GLY A 121 19.08 -5.10 17.11
C GLY A 121 18.43 -5.19 15.73
N THR A 122 17.15 -4.83 15.62
CA THR A 122 16.63 -4.37 14.34
C THR A 122 17.40 -3.09 14.00
N ASP A 123 18.33 -3.16 13.06
CA ASP A 123 19.03 -1.99 12.55
C ASP A 123 18.02 -1.12 11.78
N THR A 124 17.28 -0.31 12.54
CA THR A 124 16.28 0.64 12.04
C THR A 124 16.93 1.80 11.28
N SER A 125 18.26 1.87 11.28
CA SER A 125 19.08 2.91 10.64
C SER A 125 19.18 2.78 9.11
N LYS A 126 18.59 1.74 8.51
CA LYS A 126 18.77 1.43 7.07
C LYS A 126 17.50 1.47 6.20
N LEU A 127 16.43 2.10 6.69
CA LEU A 127 15.27 2.45 5.85
C LEU A 127 15.37 3.92 5.45
N THR A 128 16.27 4.22 4.53
CA THR A 128 16.21 5.45 3.74
C THR A 128 15.17 5.24 2.64
N PHE A 129 14.03 5.90 2.75
CA PHE A 129 13.06 6.06 1.65
C PHE A 129 13.61 7.03 0.61
#